data_AF-A0A256ZUN0-F1
#
_entry.id   AF-A0A256ZUN0-F1
#
_cell.length_a   1.000
_cell.length_b   1.000
_cell.length_c   1.000
_cell.angle_alpha   90.00
_cell.angle_beta   90.00
_cell.angle_gamma   90.00
#
_symmetry.space_group_name_H-M   'P 1'
#
loop_
_entity.id
_entity.type
_entity.pdbx_description
1 polymer ?
#
loop_
_entity_poly.entity_id
_entity_poly.type
_entity_poly.pdbx_seq_one_letter_code
_entity_poly.pdbx_strand_id
1 'polypeptide(L)' 'VVPLTVNSLYDFNPLNDALTFNQDEKIRVKIKNAQKIKIDGVDYGPYKEEILSLPASVAMFYICRGKATPI' A
#
# COMPACT_ATOMS: atom_id res chain seq x y z
N VAL A 1 -2.97 -12.37 -10.67
CA VAL A 1 -1.53 -12.59 -10.98
C VAL A 1 -1.22 -11.79 -12.22
N VAL A 2 -0.20 -10.92 -12.19
CA VAL A 2 0.27 -10.17 -13.37
C VAL A 2 1.31 -11.05 -14.09
N PRO A 3 1.04 -11.55 -15.31
CA PRO A 3 2.02 -12.33 -16.06
C PRO A 3 3.16 -11.42 -16.54
N LEU A 4 4.42 -11.84 -16.30
CA LEU A 4 5.62 -11.10 -16.68
C LEU A 4 6.51 -11.96 -17.58
N THR A 5 7.16 -11.32 -18.55
CA THR A 5 8.26 -11.91 -19.32
C THR A 5 9.59 -11.73 -18.59
N VAL A 6 10.62 -12.50 -18.96
CA VAL A 6 11.96 -12.38 -18.36
C VAL A 6 12.54 -10.97 -18.54
N ASN A 7 12.38 -10.39 -19.73
CA ASN A 7 12.89 -9.05 -20.03
C ASN A 7 12.17 -7.95 -19.24
N SER A 8 10.84 -8.06 -19.08
CA SER A 8 10.05 -7.08 -18.32
C SER A 8 10.27 -7.15 -16.81
N LEU A 9 10.96 -8.18 -16.31
CA LEU A 9 11.20 -8.37 -14.88
C LEU A 9 12.18 -7.32 -14.31
N TYR A 10 13.07 -6.80 -15.15
CA TYR A 10 14.05 -5.79 -14.74
C TYR A 10 13.43 -4.40 -14.49
N ASP A 11 12.35 -4.08 -15.20
CA ASP A 11 11.66 -2.79 -15.10
C ASP A 11 10.42 -2.83 -14.19
N PHE A 12 10.01 -4.03 -13.76
CA PHE A 12 8.80 -4.22 -12.97
C PHE A 12 8.97 -3.69 -11.54
N ASN A 13 8.09 -2.80 -11.13
CA ASN A 13 7.98 -2.30 -9.77
C ASN A 13 6.72 -2.87 -9.09
N PRO A 14 6.84 -3.85 -8.17
CA PRO A 14 5.69 -4.47 -7.54
C PRO A 14 4.78 -3.50 -6.75
N LEU A 15 5.31 -2.36 -6.30
CA LEU A 15 4.54 -1.37 -5.54
C LEU A 15 3.67 -0.46 -6.42
N ASN A 16 3.89 -0.48 -7.73
CA ASN A 16 3.08 0.26 -8.70
C ASN A 16 2.35 -0.71 -9.63
N ASP A 17 3.07 -1.71 -10.15
CA ASP A 17 2.62 -2.54 -11.26
C ASP A 17 1.86 -3.80 -10.82
N ALA A 18 1.92 -4.17 -9.54
CA ALA A 18 1.27 -5.37 -8.99
C ALA A 18 0.01 -5.08 -8.16
N LEU A 19 -0.58 -3.89 -8.31
CA LEU A 19 -1.72 -3.47 -7.48
C LEU A 19 -2.99 -4.23 -7.85
N THR A 20 -3.42 -5.13 -6.95
CA THR A 20 -4.63 -5.94 -7.09
C THR A 20 -5.92 -5.18 -6.76
N PHE A 21 -5.83 -4.13 -5.94
CA PHE A 21 -7.00 -3.38 -5.46
C PHE A 21 -7.20 -2.10 -6.26
N ASN A 22 -8.45 -1.80 -6.62
CA ASN A 22 -8.82 -0.51 -7.20
C ASN A 22 -8.52 0.61 -6.19
N GLN A 23 -7.98 1.73 -6.66
CA GLN A 23 -7.61 2.85 -5.77
C GLN A 23 -8.80 3.56 -5.12
N ASP A 24 -9.99 3.39 -5.71
CA ASP A 24 -11.23 3.97 -5.20
C ASP A 24 -11.72 3.25 -3.94
N GLU A 25 -11.34 1.98 -3.75
CA GLU A 25 -11.68 1.22 -2.57
C GLU A 25 -10.81 1.68 -1.39
N LYS A 26 -11.45 2.15 -0.32
CA LYS A 26 -10.77 2.64 0.87
C LYS A 26 -11.10 1.80 2.09
N ILE A 27 -10.07 1.45 2.85
CA ILE A 27 -10.17 0.75 4.13
C ILE A 27 -9.82 1.73 5.25
N ARG A 28 -10.65 1.78 6.27
CA ARG A 28 -10.39 2.56 7.48
C ARG A 28 -9.46 1.76 8.39
N VAL A 29 -8.36 2.38 8.81
CA VAL A 29 -7.35 1.74 9.66
C VAL A 29 -6.91 2.66 10.78
N LYS A 30 -6.50 2.07 11.90
CA LYS A 30 -5.72 2.73 12.95
C LYS A 30 -4.25 2.42 12.74
N ILE A 31 -3.41 3.44 12.58
CA ILE A 31 -1.96 3.32 12.45
C ILE A 31 -1.29 3.68 13.77
N LYS A 32 -0.41 2.80 14.26
CA LYS A 32 0.35 3.03 15.50
C LYS A 32 1.57 3.93 15.24
N ASN A 33 2.48 3.47 14.38
CA ASN A 33 3.66 4.22 13.95
C ASN A 33 4.17 3.63 12.63
N ALA A 34 4.14 4.43 11.57
CA ALA A 34 4.53 3.99 10.23
C ALA A 34 5.42 5.04 9.53
N GLN A 35 6.47 4.56 8.88
CA GLN A 35 7.32 5.41 8.04
C GLN A 35 6.61 5.77 6.73
N LYS A 36 7.11 6.82 6.06
CA LYS A 36 6.66 7.21 4.74
C LYS A 36 6.93 6.11 3.71
N ILE A 37 5.95 5.83 2.85
CA ILE A 37 6.09 4.92 1.70
C ILE A 37 5.58 5.59 0.43
N LYS A 38 5.94 5.03 -0.71
CA LYS A 38 5.42 5.41 -2.02
C LYS A 38 4.76 4.21 -2.69
N ILE A 39 3.48 4.32 -3.00
CA ILE A 39 2.67 3.31 -3.70
C ILE A 39 1.93 4.02 -4.82
N ASP A 40 2.02 3.49 -6.04
CA ASP A 40 1.51 4.12 -7.25
C ASP A 40 1.97 5.57 -7.45
N GLY A 41 3.24 5.84 -7.18
CA GLY A 41 3.80 7.20 -7.26
C GLY A 41 3.31 8.18 -6.19
N VAL A 42 2.31 7.81 -5.38
CA VAL A 42 1.76 8.64 -4.31
C VAL A 42 2.46 8.35 -2.99
N ASP A 43 2.81 9.42 -2.29
CA ASP A 43 3.44 9.37 -0.98
C ASP A 43 2.41 9.25 0.15
N TYR A 44 2.59 8.28 1.04
CA TYR A 44 1.74 8.06 2.21
C TYR A 44 2.57 8.08 3.49
N GLY A 45 2.13 8.85 4.48
CA GLY A 45 2.80 9.02 5.76
C GLY A 45 3.96 10.02 5.72
N PRO A 46 4.81 10.07 6.77
CA PRO A 46 4.76 9.20 7.95
C PRO A 46 3.49 9.42 8.78
N TYR A 47 3.05 8.37 9.50
CA TYR A 47 1.83 8.41 10.32
C TYR A 47 2.12 7.96 11.76
N LYS A 48 1.43 8.54 12.74
CA LYS A 48 1.59 8.18 14.15
C LYS A 48 0.32 8.37 14.97
N GLU A 49 -0.20 7.26 15.52
CA GLU A 49 -1.43 7.22 16.31
C GLU A 49 -2.65 7.85 15.60
N GLU A 50 -2.78 7.61 14.31
CA GLU A 50 -3.82 8.21 13.45
C GLU A 50 -4.86 7.18 13.02
N ILE A 51 -6.10 7.64 12.83
CA ILE A 51 -7.18 6.87 12.21
C ILE A 51 -7.53 7.55 10.88
N LEU A 52 -7.34 6.84 9.77
CA LEU A 52 -7.56 7.36 8.43
C LEU A 52 -8.13 6.30 7.49
N SER A 53 -8.82 6.76 6.45
CA SER A 53 -9.26 5.91 5.34
C SER A 53 -8.22 5.98 4.23
N LEU A 54 -7.55 4.86 3.99
CA LEU A 54 -6.49 4.72 2.99
C LEU A 54 -6.98 3.84 1.83
N PRO A 55 -6.42 4.00 0.62
CA PRO A 55 -6.65 3.03 -0.44
C PRO A 55 -6.34 1.61 0.05
N ALA A 56 -7.14 0.63 -0.37
CA ALA A 56 -7.08 -0.74 0.13
C ALA A 56 -5.67 -1.34 0.00
N SER A 57 -4.97 -1.07 -1.09
CA SER A 57 -3.57 -1.47 -1.31
C SER A 57 -2.61 -0.93 -0.23
N VAL A 58 -2.73 0.35 0.11
CA VAL A 58 -1.90 1.04 1.11
C VAL A 58 -2.25 0.57 2.52
N ALA A 59 -3.54 0.46 2.83
CA ALA A 59 -4.02 -0.08 4.10
C ALA A 59 -3.49 -1.51 4.31
N MET A 60 -3.63 -2.37 3.31
CA MET A 60 -3.18 -3.76 3.36
C MET A 60 -1.66 -3.85 3.53
N PHE A 61 -0.90 -2.99 2.84
CA PHE A 61 0.55 -2.93 3.01
C PHE A 61 0.95 -2.66 4.46
N TYR A 62 0.34 -1.66 5.11
CA TYR A 62 0.62 -1.36 6.52
C TYR A 62 0.11 -2.43 7.49
N ILE A 63 -1.03 -3.06 7.21
CA ILE A 63 -1.57 -4.17 8.00
C ILE A 63 -0.62 -5.37 7.94
N CYS A 64 -0.21 -5.81 6.75
CA CYS A 64 0.74 -6.92 6.56
C CYS A 64 2.11 -6.66 7.21
N ARG A 65 2.50 -5.38 7.35
CA ARG A 65 3.72 -4.96 8.06
C ARG A 65 3.52 -4.83 9.58
N GLY A 66 2.33 -5.11 10.12
CA GLY A 66 2.00 -4.99 11.53
C GLY A 66 2.02 -3.54 12.05
N LYS A 67 1.83 -2.56 11.15
CA LYS A 67 1.84 -1.12 11.49
C LYS A 67 0.44 -0.53 11.65
N ALA A 68 -0.57 -1.22 11.14
CA ALA A 68 -1.96 -0.80 11.16
C ALA A 68 -2.91 -1.94 11.52
N THR A 69 -4.09 -1.60 12.04
CA THR A 69 -5.20 -2.53 12.27
C THR A 69 -6.47 -1.99 11.59
N PRO A 70 -7.24 -2.83 10.87
CA PRO A 70 -8.53 -2.41 10.32
C PRO A 70 -9.51 -2.09 11.46
N ILE A 71 -10.40 -1.13 11.23
CA ILE A 71 -11.44 -0.70 12.18
C ILE A 71 -12.80 -0.55 11.52
#